data_AF-X0XLD7-F1
#
_entry.id   AF-X0XLD7-F1
#
_cell.length_a   1.000
_cell.length_b   1.000
_cell.length_c   1.000
_cell.angle_alpha   90.00
_cell.angle_beta   90.00
_cell.angle_gamma   90.00
#
_symmetry.space_group_name_H-M   'P 1'
#
loop_
_entity.id
_entity.type
_entity.pdbx_description
1 polymer ?
#
loop_
_entity_poly.entity_id
_entity_poly.type
_entity_poly.pdbx_seq_one_letter_code
_entity_poly.pdbx_strand_id
1 'polypeptide(L)'
;MKAAAPSTLAEVELRGEFKFTAYWNPSVLTDEEGNASLSFTLPDNLTTFRIMAVAQTTDSRFGRAESNFRTSKPLQLIPALPRFARIGDQFKGGVTIHNYTLKKGKVTLSCEAIGINLLDKNNIRSFSLASGESREILYSFEVKKPGKAFLAFRAQMGEETDGLEISFPLKMPRPSETVAFFEKTTKSKEEIIRI
;
A
#
# COMPACT_ATOMS: atom_id res chain seq x y z
N MET A 1 24.32 16.28 11.79
CA MET A 1 24.96 15.15 11.10
C MET A 1 23.90 14.10 10.83
N LYS A 2 23.50 13.90 9.57
CA LYS A 2 22.63 12.78 9.16
C LYS A 2 23.45 11.50 9.36
N ALA A 3 23.03 10.60 10.23
CA ALA A 3 23.62 9.26 10.27
C ALA A 3 23.26 8.59 8.93
N ALA A 4 24.26 8.42 8.07
CA ALA A 4 24.10 7.62 6.86
C ALA A 4 23.78 6.19 7.30
N ALA A 5 22.76 5.58 6.69
CA ALA A 5 22.50 4.16 6.88
C ALA A 5 23.79 3.38 6.56
N PRO A 6 24.11 2.28 7.29
CA PRO A 6 25.19 1.39 6.88
C PRO A 6 24.99 1.03 5.40
N SER A 7 26.07 1.02 4.62
CA SER A 7 26.06 0.96 3.15
C SER A 7 25.18 -0.15 2.56
N THR A 8 24.98 -1.26 3.29
CA THR A 8 24.12 -2.38 2.89
C THR A 8 22.62 -2.07 2.93
N LEU A 9 22.16 -1.15 3.77
CA LEU A 9 20.76 -0.77 3.86
C LEU A 9 20.35 0.17 2.72
N ALA A 10 21.27 0.95 2.16
CA ALA A 10 20.96 1.87 1.06
C ALA A 10 20.65 1.14 -0.26
N GLU A 11 21.21 -0.06 -0.43
CA GLU A 11 21.05 -0.91 -1.63
C GLU A 11 19.75 -1.73 -1.63
N VAL A 12 19.00 -1.76 -0.52
CA VAL A 12 17.76 -2.52 -0.44
C VAL A 12 16.70 -1.92 -1.37
N GLU A 13 16.23 -2.75 -2.28
CA GLU A 13 15.16 -2.43 -3.23
C GLU A 13 13.85 -2.11 -2.51
N LEU A 14 13.19 -1.04 -2.95
CA LEU A 14 11.95 -0.54 -2.36
C LEU A 14 10.74 -1.05 -3.14
N ARG A 15 9.85 -1.76 -2.45
CA ARG A 15 8.52 -2.09 -2.96
C ARG A 15 7.62 -0.86 -2.93
N GLY A 16 7.03 -0.51 -4.06
CA GLY A 16 6.15 0.65 -4.19
C GLY A 16 4.96 0.44 -5.13
N GLU A 17 4.99 -0.62 -5.95
CA GLU A 17 3.96 -0.90 -6.93
C GLU A 17 2.88 -1.82 -6.37
N PHE A 18 1.89 -1.24 -5.68
CA PHE A 18 0.77 -1.99 -5.11
C PHE A 18 -0.45 -1.96 -6.05
N LYS A 19 -0.76 -3.10 -6.67
CA LYS A 19 -1.92 -3.27 -7.55
C LYS A 19 -2.96 -4.21 -6.95
N PHE A 20 -4.24 -3.91 -7.14
CA PHE A 20 -5.34 -4.81 -6.75
C PHE A 20 -5.51 -5.97 -7.74
N THR A 21 -5.23 -5.72 -9.01
CA THR A 21 -5.26 -6.72 -10.09
C THR A 21 -3.85 -6.83 -10.65
N ALA A 22 -3.21 -7.98 -10.43
CA ALA A 22 -1.86 -8.24 -10.94
C ALA A 22 -1.87 -8.40 -12.46
N TYR A 23 -2.89 -9.05 -13.01
CA TYR A 23 -3.00 -9.36 -14.43
C TYR A 23 -4.47 -9.44 -14.86
N TRP A 24 -4.75 -8.95 -16.07
CA TRP A 24 -6.04 -9.09 -16.73
C TRP A 24 -5.82 -9.24 -18.24
N ASN A 25 -6.37 -10.29 -18.83
CA ASN A 25 -6.38 -10.48 -20.27
C ASN A 25 -7.72 -11.10 -20.70
N PRO A 26 -8.56 -10.38 -21.46
CA PRO A 26 -9.87 -10.85 -21.87
C PRO A 26 -9.85 -11.76 -23.11
N SER A 27 -8.71 -11.91 -23.80
CA SER A 27 -8.64 -12.57 -25.12
C SER A 27 -7.43 -13.50 -25.20
N VAL A 28 -7.49 -14.59 -24.43
CA VAL A 28 -6.50 -15.66 -24.49
C VAL A 28 -7.04 -16.76 -25.40
N LEU A 29 -6.38 -17.00 -26.53
CA LEU A 29 -6.70 -18.10 -27.42
C LEU A 29 -6.01 -19.37 -26.90
N THR A 30 -6.78 -20.45 -26.81
CA THR A 30 -6.23 -21.78 -26.53
C THR A 30 -5.62 -22.38 -27.79
N ASP A 31 -4.71 -23.33 -27.61
CA ASP A 31 -4.26 -24.20 -28.69
C ASP A 31 -5.34 -25.22 -29.12
N GLU A 32 -4.99 -26.09 -30.07
CA GLU A 32 -5.89 -27.13 -30.60
C GLU A 32 -6.31 -28.17 -29.54
N GLU A 33 -5.55 -28.30 -28.46
CA GLU A 33 -5.83 -29.20 -27.33
C GLU A 33 -6.64 -28.50 -26.21
N GLY A 34 -6.90 -27.19 -26.35
CA GLY A 34 -7.65 -26.39 -25.36
C GLY A 34 -6.79 -25.81 -24.24
N ASN A 35 -5.46 -25.83 -24.37
CA ASN A 35 -4.54 -25.30 -23.36
C ASN A 35 -4.12 -23.86 -23.67
N ALA A 36 -3.81 -23.09 -22.62
CA ALA A 36 -3.22 -21.75 -22.75
C ALA A 36 -2.19 -21.52 -21.64
N SER A 37 -1.06 -20.93 -21.99
CA SER A 37 0.01 -20.58 -21.04
C SER A 37 0.25 -19.07 -21.05
N LEU A 38 0.35 -18.48 -19.86
CA LEU A 38 0.50 -17.05 -19.66
C LEU A 38 1.67 -16.79 -18.70
N SER A 39 2.47 -15.78 -19.01
CA SER A 39 3.53 -15.29 -18.13
C SER A 39 3.36 -13.80 -17.93
N PHE A 40 3.50 -13.34 -16.69
CA PHE A 40 3.38 -11.93 -16.32
C PHE A 40 4.21 -11.63 -15.09
N THR A 41 4.63 -10.38 -14.95
CA THR A 41 5.36 -9.91 -13.77
C THR A 41 4.37 -9.60 -12.65
N LEU A 42 4.65 -10.11 -11.45
CA LEU A 42 3.85 -9.81 -10.26
C LEU A 42 4.15 -8.40 -9.74
N PRO A 43 3.14 -7.68 -9.23
CA PRO A 43 3.36 -6.43 -8.51
C PRO A 43 3.99 -6.69 -7.14
N ASP A 44 4.39 -5.63 -6.44
CA ASP A 44 5.11 -5.71 -5.16
C ASP A 44 4.24 -6.10 -3.95
N ASN A 45 2.99 -6.50 -4.20
CA ASN A 45 2.07 -6.97 -3.18
C ASN A 45 2.56 -8.32 -2.63
N LEU A 46 2.77 -8.38 -1.32
CA LEU A 46 3.04 -9.61 -0.57
C LEU A 46 1.73 -10.10 0.07
N THR A 47 0.89 -10.75 -0.73
CA THR A 47 -0.48 -11.14 -0.36
C THR A 47 -0.88 -12.45 -1.06
N THR A 48 -2.12 -12.89 -0.82
CA THR A 48 -2.71 -14.00 -1.57
C THR A 48 -3.48 -13.45 -2.75
N PHE A 49 -3.08 -13.83 -3.95
CA PHE A 49 -3.78 -13.51 -5.19
C PHE A 49 -4.75 -14.62 -5.55
N ARG A 50 -5.92 -14.22 -6.07
CA ARG A 50 -6.93 -15.11 -6.64
C ARG A 50 -6.84 -15.08 -8.16
N ILE A 51 -6.64 -16.24 -8.77
CA ILE A 51 -6.73 -16.48 -10.21
C ILE A 51 -8.19 -16.82 -10.51
N MET A 52 -8.77 -16.13 -11.49
CA MET A 52 -10.11 -16.41 -12.01
C MET A 52 -10.00 -16.56 -13.51
N ALA A 53 -10.50 -17.68 -14.04
CA ALA A 53 -10.55 -17.96 -15.46
C ALA A 53 -12.00 -18.20 -15.88
N VAL A 54 -12.39 -17.55 -16.98
CA VAL A 54 -13.67 -17.78 -17.66
C VAL A 54 -13.35 -18.14 -19.10
N ALA A 55 -13.83 -19.30 -19.53
CA ALA A 55 -13.63 -19.81 -20.89
C ALA A 55 -14.95 -19.80 -21.65
N GLN A 56 -14.89 -19.51 -22.94
CA GLN A 56 -16.03 -19.57 -23.86
C GLN A 56 -15.61 -20.33 -25.13
N THR A 57 -16.45 -21.26 -25.60
CA THR A 57 -16.29 -21.91 -26.90
C THR A 57 -17.03 -21.15 -28.00
N THR A 58 -16.66 -21.40 -29.27
CA THR A 58 -17.30 -20.77 -30.44
C THR A 58 -18.80 -21.05 -30.55
N ASP A 59 -19.26 -22.17 -30.00
CA ASP A 59 -20.67 -22.54 -29.89
C ASP A 59 -21.32 -22.11 -28.56
N SER A 60 -20.77 -21.07 -27.92
CA SER A 60 -21.37 -20.37 -26.78
C SER A 60 -21.56 -21.22 -25.52
N ARG A 61 -20.71 -22.22 -25.28
CA ARG A 61 -20.58 -22.85 -23.95
C ARG A 61 -19.60 -22.06 -23.10
N PHE A 62 -19.84 -22.06 -21.79
CA PHE A 62 -19.01 -21.35 -20.82
C PHE A 62 -18.50 -22.29 -19.73
N GLY A 63 -17.28 -22.03 -19.26
CA GLY A 63 -16.69 -22.67 -18.09
C GLY A 63 -16.03 -21.63 -17.18
N ARG A 64 -15.93 -21.92 -15.88
CA ARG A 64 -15.17 -21.09 -14.94
C ARG A 64 -14.30 -21.95 -14.04
N ALA A 65 -13.14 -21.40 -13.65
CA ALA A 65 -12.28 -21.97 -12.63
C ALA A 65 -11.67 -20.87 -11.76
N GLU A 66 -11.33 -21.23 -10.52
CA GLU A 66 -10.61 -20.35 -9.59
C GLU A 66 -9.49 -21.10 -8.87
N SER A 67 -8.44 -20.38 -8.52
CA SER A 67 -7.31 -20.87 -7.73
C SER A 67 -6.66 -19.71 -6.97
N ASN A 68 -5.82 -20.00 -5.98
CA ASN A 68 -5.10 -18.99 -5.21
C ASN A 68 -3.61 -19.31 -5.15
N PHE A 69 -2.77 -18.27 -5.11
CA PHE A 69 -1.35 -18.39 -4.81
C PHE A 69 -0.90 -17.26 -3.88
N ARG A 70 0.11 -17.52 -3.06
CA ARG A 70 0.60 -16.57 -2.04
C ARG A 70 1.98 -16.05 -2.43
N THR A 71 2.16 -14.74 -2.31
CA THR A 71 3.45 -14.06 -2.38
C THR A 71 3.87 -13.61 -0.98
N SER A 72 5.12 -13.90 -0.60
CA SER A 72 5.66 -13.50 0.70
C SER A 72 7.19 -13.43 0.65
N LYS A 73 7.78 -12.61 1.50
CA LYS A 73 9.23 -12.57 1.74
C LYS A 73 9.54 -13.13 3.14
N PRO A 74 10.72 -13.73 3.36
CA PRO A 74 11.07 -14.27 4.69
C PRO A 74 11.13 -13.19 5.78
N LEU A 75 11.57 -11.98 5.42
CA LEU A 75 11.38 -10.76 6.22
C LEU A 75 10.40 -9.85 5.47
N GLN A 76 9.32 -9.42 6.12
CA GLN A 76 8.27 -8.63 5.48
C GLN A 76 7.92 -7.38 6.27
N LEU A 77 7.88 -6.24 5.58
CA LEU A 77 7.39 -4.96 6.08
C LEU A 77 5.92 -4.74 5.67
N ILE A 78 5.09 -4.40 6.66
CA ILE A 78 3.68 -4.02 6.47
C ILE A 78 3.51 -2.57 6.96
N PRO A 79 2.94 -1.66 6.16
CA PRO A 79 2.76 -0.27 6.57
C PRO A 79 1.73 -0.16 7.71
N ALA A 80 2.12 0.53 8.78
CA ALA A 80 1.28 0.93 9.90
C ALA A 80 1.14 2.47 9.87
N LEU A 81 0.52 2.98 8.80
CA LEU A 81 0.42 4.40 8.50
C LEU A 81 -1.02 4.82 8.17
N PRO A 82 -1.40 6.07 8.46
CA PRO A 82 -2.70 6.58 8.08
C PRO A 82 -2.80 6.75 6.55
N ARG A 83 -4.04 6.69 6.04
CA ARG A 83 -4.31 6.91 4.60
C ARG A 83 -4.14 8.37 4.17
N PHE A 84 -4.19 9.30 5.11
CA PHE A 84 -3.94 10.73 4.93
C PHE A 84 -3.65 11.36 6.29
N ALA A 85 -3.01 12.52 6.30
CA ALA A 85 -2.87 13.35 7.49
C ALA A 85 -3.21 14.81 7.17
N ARG A 86 -3.52 15.62 8.17
CA ARG A 86 -3.85 17.04 8.03
C ARG A 86 -2.79 17.93 8.64
N ILE A 87 -2.73 19.18 8.19
CA ILE A 87 -1.86 20.20 8.79
C ILE A 87 -2.18 20.35 10.28
N GLY A 88 -1.13 20.32 11.10
CA GLY A 88 -1.23 20.35 12.57
C GLY A 88 -1.28 18.96 13.22
N ASP A 89 -1.50 17.89 12.44
CA ASP A 89 -1.51 16.54 12.99
C ASP A 89 -0.09 16.15 13.45
N GLN A 90 -0.02 15.59 14.66
CA GLN A 90 1.10 14.84 15.17
C GLN A 90 0.65 13.40 15.42
N PHE A 91 1.33 12.43 14.83
CA PHE A 91 0.95 11.04 14.94
C PHE A 91 2.17 10.12 15.00
N LYS A 92 1.95 8.90 15.49
CA LYS A 92 2.92 7.81 15.41
C LYS A 92 2.54 6.90 14.27
N GLY A 93 3.48 6.61 13.39
CA GLY A 93 3.28 5.73 12.24
C GLY A 93 4.58 5.03 11.87
N GLY A 94 4.50 3.93 11.12
CA GLY A 94 5.70 3.20 10.75
C GLY A 94 5.39 1.90 10.04
N VAL A 95 6.04 0.82 10.47
CA VAL A 95 5.90 -0.49 9.86
C VAL A 95 5.83 -1.58 10.92
N THR A 96 5.08 -2.63 10.62
CA THR A 96 5.16 -3.92 11.30
C THR A 96 6.09 -4.83 10.52
N ILE A 97 7.07 -5.39 11.22
CA ILE A 97 8.06 -6.30 10.67
C ILE A 97 7.68 -7.71 11.08
N HIS A 98 7.51 -8.59 10.10
CA HIS A 98 7.24 -10.01 10.30
C HIS A 98 8.48 -10.83 9.94
N ASN A 99 8.88 -11.73 10.84
CA ASN A 99 9.91 -12.73 10.56
C ASN A 99 9.26 -14.09 10.28
N TYR A 100 9.18 -14.46 9.00
CA TYR A 100 8.72 -15.77 8.54
C TYR A 100 9.85 -16.81 8.44
N THR A 101 11.10 -16.45 8.77
CA THR A 101 12.19 -17.42 8.85
C THR A 101 12.07 -18.29 10.10
N LEU A 102 12.77 -19.42 10.10
CA LEU A 102 12.89 -20.32 11.26
C LEU A 102 13.98 -19.87 12.26
N LYS A 103 14.59 -18.69 12.07
CA LYS A 103 15.75 -18.23 12.85
C LYS A 103 15.43 -16.92 13.57
N LYS A 104 16.01 -16.77 14.75
CA LYS A 104 16.07 -15.46 15.43
C LYS A 104 17.14 -14.61 14.77
N GLY A 105 16.85 -13.34 14.52
CA GLY A 105 17.79 -12.41 13.91
C GLY A 105 17.80 -11.04 14.58
N LYS A 106 18.83 -10.26 14.31
CA LYS A 106 18.87 -8.82 14.60
C LYS A 106 18.44 -8.07 13.35
N VAL A 107 17.35 -7.34 13.45
CA VAL A 107 16.81 -6.49 12.39
C VAL A 107 17.38 -5.08 12.57
N THR A 108 17.82 -4.46 11.48
CA THR A 108 18.08 -3.03 11.41
C THR A 108 17.07 -2.41 10.44
N LEU A 109 16.33 -1.42 10.92
CA LEU A 109 15.29 -0.70 10.19
C LEU A 109 15.70 0.77 10.05
N SER A 110 15.67 1.30 8.83
CA SER A 110 15.76 2.74 8.59
C SER A 110 14.41 3.31 8.15
N CYS A 111 14.21 4.59 8.46
CA CYS A 111 13.08 5.39 7.98
C CYS A 111 13.60 6.66 7.30
N GLU A 112 13.14 6.91 6.09
CA GLU A 112 13.39 8.15 5.35
C GLU A 112 12.04 8.81 5.07
N ALA A 113 11.97 10.12 5.32
CA ALA A 113 10.74 10.90 5.19
C ALA A 113 10.98 12.16 4.36
N ILE A 114 10.13 12.36 3.35
CA ILE A 114 10.13 13.54 2.47
C ILE A 114 8.73 14.13 2.46
N GLY A 115 8.62 15.46 2.57
CA GLY A 115 7.34 16.17 2.57
C GLY A 115 6.59 16.16 3.92
N ILE A 116 7.08 15.40 4.92
CA ILE A 116 6.58 15.37 6.29
C ILE A 116 7.75 15.47 7.27
N ASN A 117 7.54 16.05 8.46
CA ASN A 117 8.60 16.16 9.46
C ASN A 117 8.67 14.87 10.29
N LEU A 118 9.84 14.23 10.29
CA LEU A 118 10.20 13.18 11.25
C LEU A 118 10.74 13.85 12.52
N LEU A 119 10.07 13.63 13.66
CA LEU A 119 10.44 14.22 14.95
C LEU A 119 11.52 13.41 15.68
N ASP A 120 11.64 12.11 15.38
CA ASP A 120 12.66 11.23 15.95
C ASP A 120 14.06 11.65 15.50
N LYS A 121 14.97 11.92 16.45
CA LYS A 121 16.37 12.27 16.16
C LYS A 121 17.14 11.15 15.46
N ASN A 122 16.79 9.89 15.77
CA ASN A 122 17.39 8.71 15.17
C ASN A 122 16.34 8.00 14.31
N ASN A 123 16.62 7.93 13.02
CA ASN A 123 15.77 7.29 12.03
C ASN A 123 16.16 5.83 11.76
N ILE A 124 17.16 5.30 12.47
CA ILE A 124 17.59 3.90 12.42
C ILE A 124 17.28 3.22 13.76
N ARG A 125 16.60 2.07 13.71
CA ARG A 125 16.28 1.26 14.88
C ARG A 125 16.81 -0.16 14.68
N SER A 126 17.42 -0.70 15.73
CA SER A 126 17.90 -2.09 15.75
C SER A 126 17.26 -2.86 16.89
N PHE A 127 16.78 -4.06 16.60
CA PHE A 127 16.12 -4.92 17.58
C PHE A 127 16.24 -6.38 17.17
N SER A 128 16.04 -7.31 18.11
CA SER A 128 16.00 -8.73 17.79
C SER A 128 14.55 -9.21 17.64
N LEU A 129 14.32 -10.06 16.65
CA LEU A 129 13.03 -10.64 16.30
C LEU A 129 13.18 -12.17 16.26
N ALA A 130 12.38 -12.89 17.04
CA ALA A 130 12.37 -14.34 17.05
C ALA A 130 11.68 -14.91 15.80
N SER A 131 11.83 -16.22 15.58
CA SER A 131 11.15 -16.96 14.50
C SER A 131 9.63 -16.82 14.65
N GLY A 132 8.93 -16.44 13.59
CA GLY A 132 7.48 -16.21 13.59
C GLY A 132 7.02 -14.96 14.36
N GLU A 133 7.93 -14.22 15.02
CA GLU A 133 7.58 -13.02 15.77
C GLU A 133 7.30 -11.86 14.80
N SER A 134 6.37 -11.01 15.23
CA SER A 134 6.03 -9.77 14.55
C SER A 134 6.21 -8.60 15.52
N ARG A 135 6.79 -7.49 15.05
CA ARG A 135 6.98 -6.31 15.89
C ARG A 135 6.64 -5.04 15.14
N GLU A 136 5.84 -4.20 15.76
CA GLU A 136 5.52 -2.87 15.26
C GLU A 136 6.58 -1.86 15.70
N ILE A 137 7.05 -1.05 14.76
CA ILE A 137 8.02 0.01 15.01
C ILE A 137 7.46 1.32 14.46
N LEU A 138 7.18 2.24 15.38
CA LEU A 138 6.58 3.54 15.08
C LEU A 138 7.60 4.67 15.26
N TYR A 139 7.49 5.64 14.35
CA TYR A 139 8.17 6.93 14.37
C TYR A 139 7.15 8.05 14.56
N SER A 140 7.56 9.15 15.16
CA SER A 140 6.72 10.31 15.42
C SER A 140 6.85 11.30 14.26
N PHE A 141 5.71 11.68 13.67
CA PHE A 141 5.64 12.59 12.54
C PHE A 141 4.80 13.82 12.86
N GLU A 142 5.10 14.92 12.19
CA GLU A 142 4.35 16.17 12.25
C GLU A 142 4.09 16.73 10.85
N VAL A 143 2.86 17.18 10.61
CA VAL A 143 2.45 17.76 9.33
C VAL A 143 2.38 19.29 9.42
N LYS A 144 3.36 19.97 8.82
CA LYS A 144 3.40 21.45 8.80
C LYS A 144 2.85 22.09 7.53
N LYS A 145 2.83 21.34 6.42
CA LYS A 145 2.47 21.87 5.10
C LYS A 145 1.58 20.88 4.36
N PRO A 146 0.67 21.35 3.50
CA PRO A 146 -0.07 20.46 2.62
C PRO A 146 0.85 19.91 1.53
N GLY A 147 0.44 18.82 0.89
CA GLY A 147 1.22 18.17 -0.17
C GLY A 147 1.09 16.66 -0.13
N LYS A 148 2.20 15.96 -0.36
CA LYS A 148 2.28 14.50 -0.34
C LYS A 148 3.49 14.10 0.50
N ALA A 149 3.29 13.20 1.45
CA ALA A 149 4.38 12.58 2.19
C ALA A 149 4.87 11.37 1.41
N PHE A 150 6.19 11.19 1.36
CA PHE A 150 6.85 9.98 0.88
C PHE A 150 7.67 9.43 2.04
N LEU A 151 7.39 8.18 2.40
CA LEU A 151 8.11 7.44 3.44
C LEU A 151 8.74 6.20 2.81
N ALA A 152 10.04 6.03 3.01
CA ALA A 152 10.77 4.83 2.62
C ALA A 152 11.31 4.13 3.88
N PHE A 153 10.98 2.86 4.03
CA PHE A 153 11.46 2.00 5.10
C PHE A 153 12.34 0.92 4.50
N ARG A 154 13.52 0.67 5.09
CA ARG A 154 14.40 -0.42 4.67
C ARG A 154 14.77 -1.26 5.88
N ALA A 155 14.56 -2.56 5.79
CA ALA A 155 14.86 -3.52 6.84
C ALA A 155 15.86 -4.56 6.34
N GLN A 156 16.82 -4.92 7.19
CA GLN A 156 17.76 -6.00 6.94
C GLN A 156 17.90 -6.87 8.18
N MET A 157 17.92 -8.19 7.97
CA MET A 157 18.15 -9.23 8.98
C MET A 157 19.07 -10.31 8.42
N GLY A 158 20.39 -10.15 8.61
CA GLY A 158 21.37 -11.01 7.94
C GLY A 158 21.32 -10.77 6.43
N GLU A 159 21.03 -11.82 5.66
CA GLU A 159 20.85 -11.77 4.19
C GLU A 159 19.44 -11.37 3.78
N GLU A 160 18.46 -11.51 4.67
CA GLU A 160 17.06 -11.18 4.38
C GLU A 160 16.84 -9.67 4.40
N THR A 161 16.24 -9.13 3.35
CA THR A 161 15.98 -7.69 3.22
C THR A 161 14.57 -7.42 2.74
N ASP A 162 13.99 -6.32 3.19
CA ASP A 162 12.76 -5.78 2.62
C ASP A 162 12.74 -4.26 2.67
N GLY A 163 12.30 -3.66 1.56
CA GLY A 163 12.13 -2.23 1.41
C GLY A 163 10.67 -1.91 1.09
N LEU A 164 10.15 -0.84 1.66
CA LEU A 164 8.78 -0.39 1.47
C LEU A 164 8.76 1.12 1.26
N GLU A 165 8.31 1.55 0.09
CA GLU A 165 7.98 2.94 -0.21
C GLU A 165 6.46 3.12 -0.16
N ILE A 166 6.02 4.14 0.55
CA ILE A 166 4.61 4.50 0.63
C ILE A 166 4.44 6.00 0.59
N SER A 167 3.36 6.45 -0.04
CA SER A 167 3.00 7.84 -0.09
C SER A 167 1.54 8.07 0.24
N PHE A 168 1.25 9.16 0.94
CA PHE A 168 -0.11 9.54 1.30
C PHE A 168 -0.28 11.07 1.29
N PRO A 169 -1.50 11.56 1.02
CA PRO A 169 -1.76 13.00 0.93
C PRO A 169 -1.75 13.68 2.30
N LEU A 170 -1.17 14.88 2.33
CA LEU A 170 -1.20 15.84 3.43
C LEU A 170 -2.21 16.93 3.09
N LYS A 171 -3.36 16.90 3.77
CA LYS A 171 -4.52 17.72 3.44
C LYS A 171 -4.59 18.97 4.30
N MET A 172 -5.16 20.03 3.74
CA MET A 172 -5.67 21.13 4.57
C MET A 172 -6.92 20.68 5.31
N PRO A 173 -7.12 21.10 6.57
CA PRO A 173 -8.43 21.02 7.21
C PRO A 173 -9.44 21.80 6.35
N ARG A 174 -10.45 21.11 5.82
CA ARG A 174 -11.58 21.75 5.14
C ARG A 174 -12.84 21.36 5.91
N PRO A 175 -13.50 22.31 6.61
CA PRO A 175 -14.85 22.04 7.09
C PRO A 175 -15.74 21.82 5.87
N SER A 176 -16.46 20.71 5.85
CA SER A 176 -17.51 20.47 4.86
C SER A 176 -18.83 20.92 5.45
N GLU A 177 -19.40 21.99 4.90
CA GLU A 177 -20.78 22.38 5.21
C GLU A 177 -21.69 21.87 4.09
N THR A 178 -22.68 21.07 4.47
CA THR A 178 -23.76 20.66 3.57
C THR A 178 -24.99 21.45 3.97
N VAL A 179 -25.42 22.37 3.10
CA VAL A 179 -26.65 23.13 3.29
C VAL A 179 -27.72 22.55 2.37
N ALA A 180 -28.88 22.19 2.94
CA ALA A 180 -30.07 21.81 2.19
C ALA A 180 -31.14 22.88 2.40
N PHE A 181 -31.54 23.54 1.32
CA PHE A 181 -32.67 24.45 1.33
C PHE A 181 -33.94 23.67 1.00
N PHE A 182 -34.94 23.74 1.86
CA PHE A 182 -36.27 23.20 1.60
C PHE A 182 -37.26 24.36 1.51
N GLU A 183 -37.80 24.59 0.31
CA GLU A 183 -38.98 25.45 0.13
C GLU A 183 -40.24 24.59 0.13
N LYS A 184 -41.26 25.02 0.87
CA LYS A 184 -42.62 24.45 0.79
C LYS A 184 -43.56 25.53 0.29
N THR A 185 -44.03 25.39 -0.95
CA THR A 185 -45.05 26.28 -1.52
C THR A 185 -46.43 25.85 -1.04
N THR A 186 -47.09 26.65 -0.19
CA THR A 186 -48.46 26.39 0.29
C THR A 186 -49.55 27.17 -0.44
N LYS A 187 -49.19 28.12 -1.32
CA LYS A 187 -50.13 28.79 -2.24
C LYS A 187 -49.46 28.92 -3.60
N SER A 188 -50.23 28.60 -4.63
CA SER A 188 -49.85 28.46 -6.05
C SER A 188 -48.86 29.52 -6.53
N LYS A 189 -47.95 29.09 -7.42
CA LYS A 189 -47.06 29.95 -8.19
C LYS A 189 -47.51 29.89 -9.64
N GLU A 190 -48.00 30.99 -10.18
CA GLU A 190 -48.29 31.14 -11.61
C GLU A 190 -47.08 31.79 -12.29
N GLU A 191 -46.60 31.17 -13.37
CA GLU A 191 -45.55 31.71 -14.23
C GLU A 191 -46.16 31.93 -15.61
N ILE A 192 -46.30 33.21 -15.99
CA ILE A 192 -46.85 33.60 -17.29
C ILE A 192 -45.70 33.60 -18.30
N ILE A 193 -45.68 32.58 -19.16
CA ILE A 193 -44.80 32.55 -20.34
C ILE A 193 -45.52 33.31 -21.46
N ARG A 194 -44.96 34.43 -21.90
CA ARG A 194 -45.37 35.09 -23.14
C ARG A 194 -44.56 34.51 -24.30
N ILE A 195 -45.26 33.99 -25.29
CA ILE A 195 -44.72 33.52 -26.57
C ILE A 195 -44.44 34.73 -27.47
#